data_AF-A0A9D7LYN3-F1
#
_entry.id   AF-A0A9D7LYN3-F1
#
_cell.length_a   1.000
_cell.length_b   1.000
_cell.length_c   1.000
_cell.angle_alpha   90.00
_cell.angle_beta   90.00
_cell.angle_gamma   90.00
#
_symmetry.space_group_name_H-M   'P 1'
#
loop_
_entity.id
_entity.type
_entity.pdbx_description
1 polymer ?
#
loop_
_entity_poly.entity_id
_entity_poly.type
_entity_poly.pdbx_seq_one_letter_code
_entity_poly.pdbx_strand_id
1 'polypeptide(L)'
;MNRTLYNTPRCPGSLKDGFNSYNPGTLRTLFDSRKVFHVIEGNSDTASWQKARIEGEQFGGQQWYRVALHKNKPEPHPAGNYILKIVPDDSDSVKFPFEQAGNEHFCLQLAKQVYGIDTVPNAMIFFENGQPAFIARYYNNFPLSEDEITDFSQLINQNETQLHIDKDKFSYYDLVTVINENVAASLIGKERFFTNVLFSWLVASGHAYMKNIRLRKTPLGDYTIFPLADILCTRVPCNWA
;
A
#
# COMPACT_ATOMS: atom_id res chain seq x y z
N MET A 1 -20.89 9.95 -17.46
CA MET A 1 -20.23 8.63 -17.48
C MET A 1 -21.29 7.54 -17.52
N ASN A 2 -21.30 6.68 -18.55
CA ASN A 2 -22.22 5.55 -18.63
C ASN A 2 -21.73 4.41 -17.74
N ARG A 3 -22.24 4.34 -16.50
CA ARG A 3 -21.74 3.42 -15.46
C ARG A 3 -21.91 1.93 -15.80
N THR A 4 -22.73 1.58 -16.80
CA THR A 4 -22.97 0.19 -17.21
C THR A 4 -21.77 -0.46 -17.88
N LEU A 5 -20.84 0.32 -18.46
CA LEU A 5 -19.63 -0.20 -19.12
C LEU A 5 -18.56 -0.69 -18.13
N TYR A 6 -18.71 -0.37 -16.84
CA TYR A 6 -17.74 -0.70 -15.80
C TYR A 6 -18.40 -1.53 -14.68
N ASN A 7 -19.26 -2.48 -15.04
CA ASN A 7 -19.86 -3.37 -14.05
C ASN A 7 -18.82 -4.40 -13.59
N THR A 8 -18.61 -4.48 -12.28
CA THR A 8 -17.83 -5.55 -11.66
C THR A 8 -18.77 -6.60 -11.05
N PRO A 9 -18.45 -7.90 -11.12
CA PRO A 9 -19.28 -8.94 -10.50
C PRO A 9 -19.15 -8.97 -8.96
N ARG A 10 -18.13 -8.26 -8.44
CA ARG A 10 -17.75 -8.19 -7.02
C ARG A 10 -17.37 -6.78 -6.64
N CYS A 11 -17.51 -6.46 -5.35
CA CYS A 11 -17.05 -5.20 -4.77
C CYS A 11 -15.53 -5.02 -4.99
N PRO A 12 -15.06 -3.97 -5.69
CA PRO A 12 -13.64 -3.80 -6.02
C PRO A 12 -12.72 -3.54 -4.82
N GLY A 13 -13.27 -3.26 -3.62
CA GLY A 13 -12.47 -3.09 -2.39
C GLY A 13 -12.63 -4.17 -1.33
N SER A 14 -13.54 -5.13 -1.48
CA SER A 14 -13.72 -6.20 -0.49
C SER A 14 -13.95 -7.57 -1.09
N LEU A 15 -14.01 -7.68 -2.42
CA LEU A 15 -14.25 -8.90 -3.17
C LEU A 15 -15.59 -9.60 -2.87
N LYS A 16 -16.48 -9.00 -2.07
CA LYS A 16 -17.82 -9.53 -1.80
C LYS A 16 -18.69 -9.52 -3.05
N ASP A 17 -19.41 -10.61 -3.29
CA ASP A 17 -20.39 -10.75 -4.37
C ASP A 17 -21.59 -9.82 -4.16
N GLY A 18 -22.37 -9.59 -5.23
CA GLY A 18 -23.63 -8.83 -5.18
C GLY A 18 -23.47 -7.31 -5.21
N PHE A 19 -22.28 -6.81 -5.55
CA PHE A 19 -22.01 -5.38 -5.70
C PHE A 19 -21.39 -5.08 -7.08
N ASN A 20 -21.93 -4.06 -7.75
CA ASN A 20 -21.43 -3.52 -9.02
C ASN A 20 -20.48 -2.32 -8.83
N SER A 21 -20.10 -2.02 -7.59
CA SER A 21 -19.18 -0.97 -7.18
C SER A 21 -18.74 -1.21 -5.73
N TYR A 22 -18.12 -0.22 -5.08
CA TYR A 22 -17.77 -0.29 -3.66
C TYR A 22 -19.00 -0.50 -2.77
N ASN A 23 -18.91 -1.47 -1.87
CA ASN A 23 -19.92 -1.69 -0.86
C ASN A 23 -19.82 -0.65 0.28
N PRO A 24 -20.84 -0.54 1.16
CA PRO A 24 -20.82 0.42 2.26
C PRO A 24 -19.64 0.27 3.24
N GLY A 25 -19.11 -0.95 3.40
CA GLY A 25 -17.94 -1.22 4.24
C GLY A 25 -16.67 -0.59 3.67
N THR A 26 -16.38 -0.85 2.40
CA THR A 26 -15.25 -0.25 1.66
C THR A 26 -15.37 1.27 1.64
N LEU A 27 -16.55 1.84 1.37
CA LEU A 27 -16.73 3.29 1.38
C LEU A 27 -16.42 3.89 2.75
N ARG A 28 -16.83 3.23 3.84
CA ARG A 28 -16.56 3.69 5.21
C ARG A 28 -15.07 3.67 5.55
N THR A 29 -14.38 2.56 5.27
CA THR A 29 -12.98 2.37 5.65
C THR A 29 -12.03 3.16 4.75
N LEU A 30 -12.26 3.12 3.44
CA LEU A 30 -11.36 3.73 2.46
C LEU A 30 -11.71 5.20 2.22
N PHE A 31 -12.99 5.57 2.12
CA PHE A 31 -13.41 6.89 1.62
C PHE A 31 -14.23 7.73 2.62
N ASP A 32 -14.17 7.44 3.92
CA ASP A 32 -14.97 8.13 4.96
C ASP A 32 -16.48 8.19 4.66
N SER A 33 -17.03 7.10 4.13
CA SER A 33 -18.43 6.96 3.72
C SER A 33 -18.85 7.89 2.56
N ARG A 34 -17.91 8.56 1.89
CA ARG A 34 -18.19 9.36 0.68
C ARG A 34 -18.56 8.44 -0.48
N LYS A 35 -19.50 8.88 -1.31
CA LYS A 35 -19.99 8.12 -2.48
C LYS A 35 -18.99 8.20 -3.64
N VAL A 36 -17.88 7.50 -3.51
CA VAL A 36 -16.84 7.38 -4.54
C VAL A 36 -17.21 6.24 -5.50
N PHE A 37 -16.94 6.42 -6.79
CA PHE A 37 -17.10 5.38 -7.81
C PHE A 37 -15.75 4.75 -8.13
N HIS A 38 -15.74 3.49 -8.53
CA HIS A 38 -14.51 2.72 -8.78
C HIS A 38 -13.87 3.01 -10.15
N VAL A 39 -14.32 4.07 -10.84
CA VAL A 39 -13.78 4.50 -12.13
C VAL A 39 -13.43 5.99 -12.06
N ILE A 40 -12.23 6.33 -12.50
CA ILE A 40 -11.69 7.69 -12.66
C ILE A 40 -11.89 8.12 -14.11
N GLU A 41 -12.40 9.33 -14.31
CA GLU A 41 -12.55 9.95 -15.63
C GLU A 41 -11.16 10.32 -16.20
N GLY A 42 -10.91 10.01 -17.49
CA GLY A 42 -9.62 10.28 -18.14
C GLY A 42 -8.57 9.16 -17.97
N ASN A 43 -7.28 9.54 -18.07
CA ASN A 43 -6.12 8.65 -18.00
C ASN A 43 -4.99 9.23 -17.11
N SER A 44 -3.97 8.43 -16.82
CA SER A 44 -2.82 8.79 -15.98
C SER A 44 -1.74 9.64 -16.67
N ASP A 45 -1.85 9.91 -17.98
CA ASP A 45 -0.76 10.47 -18.79
C ASP A 45 -0.80 12.01 -18.89
N THR A 46 -1.60 12.65 -18.04
CA THR A 46 -1.77 14.11 -18.05
C THR A 46 -0.74 14.83 -17.18
N ALA A 47 -0.52 16.12 -17.45
CA ALA A 47 0.40 16.94 -16.67
C ALA A 47 0.03 17.05 -15.18
N SER A 48 -1.25 16.90 -14.80
CA SER A 48 -1.67 16.92 -13.40
C SER A 48 -1.26 15.65 -12.65
N TRP A 49 -1.32 14.48 -13.29
CA TRP A 49 -0.79 13.24 -12.74
C TRP A 49 0.72 13.31 -12.56
N GLN A 50 1.46 13.82 -13.55
CA GLN A 50 2.92 13.96 -13.42
C GLN A 50 3.31 14.87 -12.23
N LYS A 51 2.56 15.95 -11.98
CA LYS A 51 2.77 16.81 -10.79
C LYS A 51 2.44 16.14 -9.46
N ALA A 52 1.55 15.15 -9.48
CA ALA A 52 1.15 14.40 -8.29
C ALA A 52 1.99 13.12 -8.10
N ARG A 53 2.93 12.83 -9.00
CA ARG A 53 3.79 11.65 -8.94
C ARG A 53 4.72 11.73 -7.74
N ILE A 54 4.88 10.60 -7.07
CA ILE A 54 5.87 10.39 -6.02
C ILE A 54 7.14 9.88 -6.70
N GLU A 55 8.23 10.64 -6.55
CA GLU A 55 9.54 10.29 -7.11
C GLU A 55 10.23 9.18 -6.29
N GLY A 56 11.23 8.52 -6.88
CA GLY A 56 12.02 7.47 -6.24
C GLY A 56 11.73 6.06 -6.77
N GLU A 57 12.53 5.09 -6.31
CA GLU A 57 12.35 3.67 -6.60
C GLU A 57 11.19 3.14 -5.77
N GLN A 58 10.12 2.73 -6.43
CA GLN A 58 8.91 2.25 -5.78
C GLN A 58 8.75 0.74 -5.93
N PHE A 59 8.00 0.15 -5.01
CA PHE A 59 7.74 -1.29 -4.93
C PHE A 59 7.23 -1.85 -6.27
N GLY A 60 7.88 -2.91 -6.76
CA GLY A 60 7.42 -3.65 -7.95
C GLY A 60 7.45 -2.87 -9.27
N GLY A 61 8.26 -1.80 -9.38
CA GLY A 61 8.34 -0.98 -10.61
C GLY A 61 7.12 -0.08 -10.84
N GLN A 62 6.26 0.06 -9.84
CA GLN A 62 5.03 0.85 -9.91
C GLN A 62 5.32 2.36 -9.93
N GLN A 63 4.46 3.13 -10.60
CA GLN A 63 4.39 4.57 -10.45
C GLN A 63 3.33 4.92 -9.41
N TRP A 64 3.70 5.75 -8.43
CA TRP A 64 2.82 6.13 -7.33
C TRP A 64 2.41 7.59 -7.46
N TYR A 65 1.15 7.88 -7.18
CA TYR A 65 0.55 9.20 -7.31
C TYR A 65 -0.23 9.58 -6.07
N ARG A 66 -0.11 10.83 -5.64
CA ARG A 66 -0.95 11.39 -4.59
C ARG A 66 -2.30 11.79 -5.17
N VAL A 67 -3.36 11.36 -4.50
CA VAL A 67 -4.74 11.58 -4.92
C VAL A 67 -5.55 12.19 -3.77
N ALA A 68 -6.41 13.15 -4.10
CA ALA A 68 -7.38 13.75 -3.20
C ALA A 68 -8.80 13.53 -3.72
N LEU A 69 -9.79 13.65 -2.84
CA LEU A 69 -11.19 13.61 -3.24
C LEU A 69 -11.71 15.03 -3.50
N HIS A 70 -11.97 15.37 -4.75
CA HIS A 70 -12.72 16.58 -5.12
C HIS A 70 -14.16 16.20 -5.45
N LYS A 71 -15.14 16.69 -4.68
CA LYS A 71 -16.58 16.34 -4.85
C LYS A 71 -16.84 14.82 -4.98
N ASN A 72 -16.14 14.02 -4.16
CA ASN A 72 -16.16 12.55 -4.16
C ASN A 72 -15.56 11.87 -5.40
N LYS A 73 -14.86 12.61 -6.24
CA LYS A 73 -14.05 12.07 -7.34
C LYS A 73 -12.58 12.04 -6.94
N PRO A 74 -11.89 10.89 -7.11
CA PRO A 74 -10.45 10.83 -6.95
C PRO A 74 -9.76 11.62 -8.07
N GLU A 75 -8.96 12.62 -7.70
CA GLU A 75 -8.22 13.47 -8.61
C GLU A 75 -6.75 13.59 -8.16
N PRO A 76 -5.77 13.68 -9.08
CA PRO A 76 -4.36 13.82 -8.73
C PRO A 76 -4.13 15.16 -8.01
N HIS A 77 -3.49 15.10 -6.84
CA HIS A 77 -3.21 16.30 -6.05
C HIS A 77 -1.95 16.11 -5.19
N PRO A 78 -0.97 17.02 -5.22
CA PRO A 78 0.28 16.88 -4.46
C PRO A 78 0.10 16.79 -2.93
N ALA A 79 -1.00 17.31 -2.38
CA ALA A 79 -1.34 17.16 -0.96
C ALA A 79 -2.42 16.09 -0.71
N GLY A 80 -2.50 15.08 -1.59
CA GLY A 80 -3.46 13.98 -1.49
C GLY A 80 -3.13 12.99 -0.36
N ASN A 81 -4.18 12.46 0.27
CA ASN A 81 -4.09 11.45 1.35
C ASN A 81 -4.31 10.00 0.86
N TYR A 82 -4.43 9.85 -0.45
CA TYR A 82 -4.54 8.55 -1.11
C TYR A 82 -3.30 8.35 -1.96
N ILE A 83 -2.80 7.13 -1.99
CA ILE A 83 -1.80 6.71 -2.97
C ILE A 83 -2.54 5.88 -4.00
N LEU A 84 -2.41 6.30 -5.26
CA LEU A 84 -2.79 5.53 -6.41
C LEU A 84 -1.54 4.95 -7.06
N LYS A 85 -1.55 3.66 -7.35
CA LYS A 85 -0.43 2.93 -7.95
C LYS A 85 -0.86 2.32 -9.27
N ILE A 86 -0.03 2.50 -10.28
CA ILE A 86 -0.15 1.87 -11.60
C ILE A 86 1.19 1.28 -12.00
N VAL A 87 1.16 0.31 -12.91
CA VAL A 87 2.34 -0.02 -13.71
C VAL A 87 2.06 0.46 -15.13
N PRO A 88 2.92 1.32 -15.70
CA PRO A 88 2.79 1.74 -17.09
C PRO A 88 2.80 0.56 -18.05
N ASP A 89 2.03 0.65 -19.12
CA ASP A 89 1.90 -0.40 -20.13
C ASP A 89 3.20 -0.63 -20.90
N ASP A 90 4.07 0.39 -20.98
CA ASP A 90 5.38 0.38 -21.62
C ASP A 90 6.52 -0.11 -20.70
N SER A 91 6.19 -0.67 -19.54
CA SER A 91 7.20 -1.20 -18.61
C SER A 91 7.80 -2.52 -19.11
N ASP A 92 9.00 -2.44 -19.69
CA ASP A 92 9.76 -3.63 -20.11
C ASP A 92 10.22 -4.52 -18.93
N SER A 93 10.25 -3.96 -17.72
CA SER A 93 10.71 -4.67 -16.51
C SER A 93 9.61 -5.48 -15.81
N VAL A 94 8.34 -5.27 -16.17
CA VAL A 94 7.20 -5.94 -15.53
C VAL A 94 6.40 -6.71 -16.58
N LYS A 95 6.45 -8.04 -16.50
CA LYS A 95 5.84 -8.92 -17.50
C LYS A 95 4.32 -8.77 -17.64
N PHE A 96 3.62 -8.48 -16.54
CA PHE A 96 2.15 -8.35 -16.51
C PHE A 96 1.73 -7.07 -15.77
N PRO A 97 1.90 -5.89 -16.39
CA PRO A 97 1.68 -4.61 -15.72
C PRO A 97 0.22 -4.43 -15.25
N PHE A 98 -0.74 -4.93 -16.03
CA PHE A 98 -2.17 -4.88 -15.71
C PHE A 98 -2.59 -5.75 -14.52
N GLU A 99 -1.82 -6.78 -14.17
CA GLU A 99 -2.17 -7.69 -13.07
C GLU A 99 -1.66 -7.20 -11.71
N GLN A 100 -0.71 -6.27 -11.71
CA GLN A 100 0.01 -5.84 -10.50
C GLN A 100 -0.90 -5.21 -9.45
N ALA A 101 -1.81 -4.31 -9.86
CA ALA A 101 -2.79 -3.71 -8.96
C ALA A 101 -3.70 -4.77 -8.31
N GLY A 102 -4.16 -5.74 -9.12
CA GLY A 102 -5.01 -6.84 -8.65
C GLY A 102 -4.27 -7.79 -7.71
N ASN A 103 -3.01 -8.09 -8.00
CA ASN A 103 -2.13 -8.91 -7.17
C ASN A 103 -1.94 -8.29 -5.78
N GLU A 104 -1.55 -7.02 -5.72
CA GLU A 104 -1.39 -6.30 -4.45
C GLU A 104 -2.71 -6.21 -3.66
N HIS A 105 -3.80 -5.84 -4.33
CA HIS A 105 -5.13 -5.82 -3.69
C HIS A 105 -5.50 -7.19 -3.14
N PHE A 106 -5.32 -8.26 -3.91
CA PHE A 106 -5.66 -9.62 -3.51
C PHE A 106 -4.85 -10.07 -2.29
N CYS A 107 -3.54 -9.84 -2.27
CA CYS A 107 -2.68 -10.17 -1.14
C CYS A 107 -3.14 -9.45 0.14
N LEU A 108 -3.47 -8.16 0.04
CA LEU A 108 -3.98 -7.39 1.19
C LEU A 108 -5.38 -7.86 1.65
N GLN A 109 -6.28 -8.23 0.72
CA GLN A 109 -7.57 -8.80 1.10
C GLN A 109 -7.43 -10.18 1.75
N LEU A 110 -6.50 -11.01 1.27
CA LEU A 110 -6.19 -12.31 1.87
C LEU A 110 -5.67 -12.12 3.31
N ALA A 111 -4.70 -11.23 3.51
CA ALA A 111 -4.18 -10.86 4.82
C ALA A 111 -5.32 -10.42 5.77
N LYS A 112 -6.16 -9.49 5.34
CA LYS A 112 -7.21 -8.91 6.18
C LYS A 112 -8.35 -9.86 6.48
N GLN A 113 -8.89 -10.52 5.45
CA GLN A 113 -10.14 -11.26 5.56
C GLN A 113 -9.96 -12.70 6.04
N VAL A 114 -8.83 -13.33 5.73
CA VAL A 114 -8.57 -14.74 6.08
C VAL A 114 -7.65 -14.85 7.30
N TYR A 115 -6.60 -14.03 7.35
CA TYR A 115 -5.59 -14.11 8.43
C TYR A 115 -5.79 -13.07 9.55
N GLY A 116 -6.75 -12.15 9.40
CA GLY A 116 -7.01 -11.11 10.41
C GLY A 116 -5.86 -10.11 10.58
N ILE A 117 -4.91 -10.05 9.65
CA ILE A 117 -3.77 -9.15 9.68
C ILE A 117 -4.27 -7.72 9.42
N ASP A 118 -3.74 -6.74 10.16
CA ASP A 118 -4.09 -5.36 9.91
C ASP A 118 -3.41 -4.83 8.65
N THR A 119 -4.17 -4.18 7.78
CA THR A 119 -3.73 -3.73 6.46
C THR A 119 -4.15 -2.29 6.24
N VAL A 120 -3.43 -1.56 5.39
CA VAL A 120 -3.91 -0.25 4.91
C VAL A 120 -5.27 -0.41 4.22
N PRO A 121 -6.24 0.51 4.41
CA PRO A 121 -7.47 0.50 3.63
C PRO A 121 -7.12 0.63 2.15
N ASN A 122 -7.64 -0.30 1.33
CA ASN A 122 -7.28 -0.39 -0.08
C ASN A 122 -8.44 -0.89 -0.94
N ALA A 123 -8.36 -0.62 -2.25
CA ALA A 123 -9.27 -1.14 -3.25
C ALA A 123 -8.66 -1.12 -4.66
N MET A 124 -9.27 -1.84 -5.58
CA MET A 124 -9.11 -1.65 -7.02
C MET A 124 -9.88 -0.41 -7.48
N ILE A 125 -9.27 0.39 -8.34
CA ILE A 125 -9.88 1.50 -9.07
C ILE A 125 -9.43 1.46 -10.53
N PHE A 126 -10.23 1.96 -11.46
CA PHE A 126 -9.96 1.83 -12.89
C PHE A 126 -9.99 3.20 -13.56
N PHE A 127 -9.19 3.42 -14.57
CA PHE A 127 -9.35 4.57 -15.47
C PHE A 127 -10.43 4.27 -16.51
N GLU A 128 -10.97 5.31 -17.14
CA GLU A 128 -12.02 5.19 -18.15
C GLU A 128 -11.59 4.35 -19.36
N ASN A 129 -10.29 4.33 -19.67
CA ASN A 129 -9.69 3.48 -20.70
C ASN A 129 -9.57 1.99 -20.28
N GLY A 130 -9.98 1.63 -19.07
CA GLY A 130 -9.90 0.26 -18.54
C GLY A 130 -8.59 -0.07 -17.81
N GLN A 131 -7.62 0.86 -17.75
CA GLN A 131 -6.37 0.64 -17.04
C GLN A 131 -6.63 0.44 -15.54
N PRO A 132 -6.20 -0.68 -14.94
CA PRO A 132 -6.37 -0.96 -13.54
C PRO A 132 -5.34 -0.18 -12.71
N ALA A 133 -5.79 0.27 -11.55
CA ALA A 133 -4.98 0.93 -10.55
C ALA A 133 -5.34 0.41 -9.16
N PHE A 134 -4.36 0.47 -8.27
CA PHE A 134 -4.56 0.21 -6.86
C PHE A 134 -4.70 1.56 -6.14
N ILE A 135 -5.67 1.70 -5.24
CA ILE A 135 -5.78 2.87 -4.39
C ILE A 135 -5.79 2.46 -2.92
N ALA A 136 -4.93 3.10 -2.13
CA ALA A 136 -4.91 2.94 -0.68
C ALA A 136 -4.95 4.31 0.00
N ARG A 137 -5.51 4.32 1.20
CA ARG A 137 -5.57 5.51 2.03
C ARG A 137 -4.50 5.45 3.11
N TYR A 138 -3.75 6.53 3.20
CA TYR A 138 -2.76 6.77 4.23
C TYR A 138 -3.25 7.98 5.03
N TYR A 139 -3.52 7.78 6.31
CA TYR A 139 -3.93 8.87 7.19
C TYR A 139 -2.74 9.83 7.35
N ASN A 140 -3.00 11.14 7.30
CA ASN A 140 -2.03 12.25 7.39
C ASN A 140 -1.01 12.35 6.24
N ASN A 141 -1.41 12.95 5.09
CA ASN A 141 -0.52 13.46 4.04
C ASN A 141 0.67 12.55 3.69
N PHE A 142 0.45 11.48 2.93
CA PHE A 142 1.55 10.62 2.50
C PHE A 142 2.43 11.29 1.41
N PRO A 143 3.77 11.11 1.41
CA PRO A 143 4.57 10.47 2.43
C PRO A 143 4.42 11.26 3.72
N LEU A 144 4.02 10.54 4.75
CA LEU A 144 3.99 11.02 6.12
C LEU A 144 5.33 11.70 6.33
N SER A 145 5.36 12.89 6.96
CA SER A 145 6.65 13.54 7.22
C SER A 145 7.58 12.50 7.86
N GLU A 146 8.89 12.57 7.60
CA GLU A 146 9.85 11.57 8.15
C GLU A 146 9.71 11.37 9.67
N ASP A 147 9.08 12.34 10.36
CA ASP A 147 8.70 12.32 11.76
C ASP A 147 7.51 11.40 12.16
N GLU A 148 6.63 10.99 11.24
CA GLU A 148 5.40 10.21 11.51
C GLU A 148 5.48 8.74 11.05
N ILE A 149 6.23 8.45 9.99
CA ILE A 149 6.68 7.11 9.63
C ILE A 149 8.20 7.10 9.63
N THR A 150 8.76 6.31 10.52
CA THR A 150 10.20 6.09 10.55
C THR A 150 10.46 4.68 10.02
N ASP A 151 11.24 4.59 8.94
CA ASP A 151 11.79 3.29 8.53
C ASP A 151 12.76 2.83 9.63
N PHE A 152 12.83 1.51 9.87
CA PHE A 152 13.76 0.94 10.84
C PHE A 152 15.20 1.41 10.58
N SER A 153 15.57 1.61 9.32
CA SER A 153 16.86 2.15 8.93
C SER A 153 17.15 3.56 9.48
N GLN A 154 16.15 4.39 9.71
CA GLN A 154 16.31 5.72 10.31
C GLN A 154 16.45 5.63 11.84
N LEU A 155 15.65 4.81 12.52
CA LEU A 155 15.74 4.64 13.98
C LEU A 155 17.08 4.03 14.41
N ILE A 156 17.59 3.06 13.65
CA ILE A 156 18.83 2.39 14.02
C ILE A 156 20.04 3.33 13.88
N ASN A 157 19.98 4.28 12.93
CA ASN A 157 21.04 5.28 12.76
C ASN A 157 20.96 6.45 13.77
N GLN A 158 19.88 6.59 14.54
CA GLN A 158 19.73 7.62 15.57
C GLN A 158 20.21 7.17 16.96
N ASN A 159 20.28 5.86 17.22
CA ASN A 159 20.82 5.33 18.46
C ASN A 159 22.35 5.27 18.41
N GLU A 160 23.03 6.30 18.93
CA GLU A 160 24.51 6.36 19.07
C GLU A 160 25.13 5.19 19.86
N THR A 161 24.31 4.44 20.61
CA THR A 161 24.72 3.28 21.41
C THR A 161 24.59 1.94 20.70
N GLN A 162 23.92 1.89 19.53
CA GLN A 162 23.88 0.70 18.69
C GLN A 162 24.94 0.80 17.59
N LEU A 163 25.66 -0.31 17.37
CA LEU A 163 26.59 -0.49 16.25
C LEU A 163 25.93 0.05 14.98
N HIS A 164 26.63 0.88 14.20
CA HIS A 164 26.17 1.32 12.88
C HIS A 164 25.83 0.09 12.03
N ILE A 165 24.55 -0.26 11.96
CA ILE A 165 24.11 -1.37 11.15
C ILE A 165 23.89 -0.81 9.73
N ASP A 166 24.56 -1.45 8.78
CA ASP A 166 24.52 -1.11 7.36
C ASP A 166 23.10 -1.26 6.80
N LYS A 167 22.60 -0.25 6.08
CA LYS A 167 21.25 -0.21 5.44
C LYS A 167 20.99 -1.40 4.54
N ASP A 168 22.04 -2.05 4.05
CA ASP A 168 21.95 -3.20 3.17
C ASP A 168 22.15 -4.55 3.89
N LYS A 169 22.34 -4.58 5.22
CA LYS A 169 22.68 -5.80 5.99
C LYS A 169 21.92 -5.99 7.30
N PHE A 170 20.80 -5.31 7.48
CA PHE A 170 19.91 -5.55 8.61
C PHE A 170 19.36 -6.98 8.58
N SER A 171 19.26 -7.61 9.76
CA SER A 171 18.58 -8.89 9.96
C SER A 171 17.20 -8.68 10.60
N TYR A 172 16.31 -9.67 10.52
CA TYR A 172 15.04 -9.61 11.27
C TYR A 172 15.27 -9.50 12.79
N TYR A 173 16.41 -9.98 13.30
CA TYR A 173 16.79 -9.84 14.69
C TYR A 173 17.03 -8.36 15.07
N ASP A 174 17.69 -7.60 14.20
CA ASP A 174 17.94 -6.17 14.43
C ASP A 174 16.63 -5.37 14.48
N LEU A 175 15.67 -5.70 13.62
CA LEU A 175 14.33 -5.09 13.63
C LEU A 175 13.59 -5.40 14.94
N VAL A 176 13.76 -6.60 15.49
CA VAL A 176 13.18 -6.97 16.80
C VAL A 176 13.78 -6.13 17.93
N THR A 177 15.07 -5.80 17.87
CA THR A 177 15.72 -4.90 18.83
C THR A 177 15.09 -3.51 18.79
N VAL A 178 14.88 -2.94 17.60
CA VAL A 178 14.20 -1.65 17.45
C VAL A 178 12.79 -1.68 18.02
N ILE A 179 12.04 -2.77 17.79
CA ILE A 179 10.70 -2.94 18.37
C ILE A 179 10.76 -2.93 19.90
N ASN A 180 11.74 -3.59 20.51
CA ASN A 180 11.87 -3.60 21.98
C ASN A 180 12.14 -2.21 22.56
N GLU A 181 12.88 -1.36 21.84
CA GLU A 181 13.29 -0.03 22.32
C GLU A 181 12.24 1.06 22.06
N ASN A 182 11.50 0.99 20.94
CA ASN A 182 10.69 2.10 20.44
C ASN A 182 9.17 1.85 20.50
N VAL A 183 8.74 0.59 20.55
CA VAL A 183 7.31 0.22 20.55
C VAL A 183 6.86 0.00 21.99
N ALA A 184 5.96 0.83 22.51
CA ALA A 184 5.49 0.74 23.90
C ALA A 184 4.88 -0.65 24.21
N ALA A 185 4.14 -1.21 23.25
CA ALA A 185 3.58 -2.56 23.32
C ALA A 185 4.48 -3.59 22.58
N SER A 186 5.77 -3.63 22.92
CA SER A 186 6.79 -4.38 22.17
C SER A 186 6.47 -5.86 21.96
N LEU A 187 5.83 -6.54 22.92
CA LEU A 187 5.42 -7.95 22.76
C LEU A 187 4.40 -8.14 21.63
N ILE A 188 3.36 -7.30 21.61
CA ILE A 188 2.34 -7.27 20.55
C ILE A 188 2.96 -6.84 19.23
N GLY A 189 3.89 -5.87 19.26
CA GLY A 189 4.65 -5.44 18.10
C GLY A 189 5.45 -6.59 17.45
N LYS A 190 6.15 -7.38 18.25
CA LYS A 190 6.91 -8.56 17.79
C LYS A 190 6.01 -9.63 17.17
N GLU A 191 4.85 -9.91 17.78
CA GLU A 191 3.89 -10.86 17.24
C GLU A 191 3.37 -10.41 15.86
N ARG A 192 2.97 -9.13 15.74
CA ARG A 192 2.52 -8.56 14.46
C ARG A 192 3.61 -8.57 13.41
N PHE A 193 4.83 -8.20 13.79
CA PHE A 193 5.99 -8.23 12.91
C PHE A 193 6.25 -9.63 12.38
N PHE A 194 6.32 -10.63 13.27
CA PHE A 194 6.55 -12.02 12.88
C PHE A 194 5.42 -12.55 11.99
N THR A 195 4.17 -12.20 12.30
CA THR A 195 3.00 -12.54 11.47
C THR A 195 3.12 -11.96 10.06
N ASN A 196 3.54 -10.70 9.92
CA ASN A 196 3.76 -10.07 8.62
C ASN A 196 4.87 -10.76 7.82
N VAL A 197 5.97 -11.15 8.48
CA VAL A 197 7.08 -11.89 7.85
C VAL A 197 6.59 -13.27 7.34
N LEU A 198 5.87 -14.02 8.18
CA LEU A 198 5.30 -15.31 7.79
C LEU A 198 4.28 -15.19 6.65
N PHE A 199 3.41 -14.18 6.70
CA PHE A 199 2.43 -13.95 5.64
C PHE A 199 3.13 -13.59 4.32
N SER A 200 4.17 -12.78 4.37
CA SER A 200 4.99 -12.41 3.21
C SER A 200 5.64 -13.63 2.56
N TRP A 201 6.16 -14.55 3.38
CA TRP A 201 6.65 -15.84 2.90
C TRP A 201 5.54 -16.70 2.27
N LEU A 202 4.37 -16.77 2.93
CA LEU A 202 3.22 -17.56 2.49
C LEU A 202 2.70 -17.15 1.11
N VAL A 203 2.56 -15.84 0.86
CA VAL A 203 2.15 -15.33 -0.45
C VAL A 203 3.30 -15.26 -1.45
N ALA A 204 4.47 -15.80 -1.09
CA ALA A 204 5.69 -15.77 -1.87
C ALA A 204 6.02 -14.37 -2.40
N SER A 205 6.02 -13.39 -1.50
CA SER A 205 6.48 -12.05 -1.80
C SER A 205 8.01 -12.02 -1.79
N GLY A 206 8.61 -12.13 -2.96
CA GLY A 206 10.07 -11.97 -3.13
C GLY A 206 10.56 -10.54 -2.86
N HIS A 207 9.63 -9.59 -2.75
CA HIS A 207 9.91 -8.22 -2.35
C HIS A 207 9.58 -7.95 -0.88
N ALA A 208 9.48 -8.99 -0.03
CA ALA A 208 9.40 -8.86 1.43
C ALA A 208 10.71 -8.35 2.03
N TYR A 209 11.17 -7.20 1.51
CA TYR A 209 12.29 -6.46 2.00
C TYR A 209 11.90 -5.77 3.30
N MET A 210 12.91 -5.60 4.15
CA MET A 210 12.78 -4.91 5.44
C MET A 210 12.20 -3.50 5.30
N LYS A 211 12.33 -2.86 4.12
CA LYS A 211 11.76 -1.55 3.75
C LYS A 211 10.22 -1.50 3.74
N ASN A 212 9.54 -2.65 3.69
CA ASN A 212 8.08 -2.74 3.71
C ASN A 212 7.52 -2.84 5.14
N ILE A 213 8.38 -3.10 6.13
CA ILE A 213 8.00 -3.12 7.53
C ILE A 213 8.30 -1.74 8.08
N ARG A 214 7.25 -0.99 8.44
CA ARG A 214 7.37 0.39 8.90
C ARG A 214 6.82 0.53 10.31
N LEU A 215 7.32 1.53 11.04
CA LEU A 215 6.72 1.95 12.31
C LEU A 215 5.94 3.24 12.10
N ARG A 216 4.83 3.36 12.83
CA ARG A 216 4.02 4.58 12.90
C ARG A 216 4.16 5.19 14.28
N LYS A 217 4.51 6.47 14.33
CA LYS A 217 4.50 7.23 15.58
C LYS A 217 3.05 7.49 16.01
N THR A 218 2.73 7.25 17.27
CA THR A 218 1.42 7.59 17.83
C THR A 218 1.39 9.03 18.33
N PRO A 219 0.20 9.61 18.59
CA PRO A 219 0.09 10.94 19.21
C PRO A 219 0.80 11.09 20.56
N LEU A 220 1.11 9.98 21.24
CA LEU A 220 1.83 9.96 22.51
C LEU A 220 3.35 9.93 22.36
N GLY A 221 3.85 9.84 21.12
CA GLY A 221 5.28 9.85 20.80
C GLY A 221 5.97 8.48 20.76
N ASP A 222 5.30 7.41 21.18
CA ASP A 222 5.74 6.03 21.01
C ASP A 222 5.45 5.49 19.59
N TYR A 223 5.95 4.31 19.26
CA TYR A 223 5.74 3.68 17.96
C TYR A 223 4.82 2.45 18.02
N THR A 224 4.16 2.14 16.89
CA THR A 224 3.45 0.88 16.65
C THR A 224 3.78 0.33 15.27
N ILE A 225 3.60 -0.98 15.06
CA ILE A 225 3.76 -1.60 13.74
C ILE A 225 2.75 -0.97 12.77
N PHE A 226 3.24 -0.43 11.66
CA PHE A 226 2.40 0.11 10.60
C PHE A 226 1.56 -1.02 9.97
N PRO A 227 0.28 -0.78 9.61
CA PRO A 227 -0.55 -1.78 8.94
C PRO A 227 0.14 -2.30 7.67
N LEU A 228 -0.03 -3.59 7.37
CA LEU A 228 0.57 -4.22 6.20
C LEU A 228 0.16 -3.47 4.93
N ALA A 229 1.16 -3.14 4.11
CA ALA A 229 1.05 -2.45 2.83
C ALA A 229 2.17 -2.96 1.91
N ASP A 230 2.14 -2.57 0.64
CA ASP A 230 3.22 -2.81 -0.31
C ASP A 230 3.61 -4.30 -0.37
N ILE A 231 2.60 -5.17 -0.56
CA ILE A 231 2.78 -6.63 -0.61
C ILE A 231 2.09 -7.21 -1.83
N LEU A 232 2.83 -8.02 -2.58
CA LEU A 232 2.32 -8.76 -3.73
C LEU A 232 3.03 -10.11 -3.85
N CYS A 233 2.37 -11.06 -4.51
CA CYS A 233 2.96 -12.35 -4.83
C CYS A 233 3.89 -12.19 -6.04
N THR A 234 5.17 -12.53 -5.91
CA THR A 234 6.12 -12.46 -7.02
C THR A 234 6.21 -13.77 -7.82
N ARG A 235 5.43 -14.80 -7.42
CA ARG A 235 5.35 -16.10 -8.10
C ARG A 235 4.18 -16.22 -9.08
N VAL A 236 3.09 -15.47 -8.87
CA VAL A 236 2.07 -15.27 -9.93
C VAL A 236 2.82 -14.66 -11.11
N PRO A 237 2.72 -15.23 -12.31
CA PRO A 237 3.86 -15.40 -13.21
C PRO A 237 4.52 -14.07 -13.57
N CYS A 238 5.58 -13.68 -12.88
CA CYS A 238 6.76 -13.21 -13.60
C CYS A 238 7.44 -14.50 -14.07
N ASN A 239 7.18 -15.02 -15.29
CA ASN A 239 7.97 -16.17 -15.74
C ASN A 239 9.41 -15.69 -15.92
N TRP A 240 10.30 -16.15 -15.04
CA TRP A 240 11.73 -16.15 -15.24
C TRP A 240 12.02 -17.20 -16.33
N ALA A 241 12.50 -16.74 -17.49
CA ALA A 241 13.20 -17.58 -18.44
C ALA A 241 14.66 -17.70 -18.01
#